data_AF-A0A6J4U0D0-F1
#
_entry.id   AF-A0A6J4U0D0-F1
#
_cell.length_a   1.000
_cell.length_b   1.000
_cell.length_c   1.000
_cell.angle_alpha   90.00
_cell.angle_beta   90.00
_cell.angle_gamma   90.00
#
_symmetry.space_group_name_H-M   'P 1'
#
loop_
_entity.id
_entity.type
_entity.pdbx_description
1 polymer ?
#
loop_
_entity_poly.entity_id
_entity_poly.type
_entity_poly.pdbx_seq_one_letter_code
_entity_poly.pdbx_strand_id
1 'polypeptide(L)'
;MPARSTVRDGAANRVETYVTTHFEPVWNAVQRVEPVRRRVNRVLVNRAIAKLPTRPNPLSTKADYTSWDSLTDRRFDSRHLPPAPARNGGGPSVEQAADLFRRDGEMVPCEKSTVLFSYFAAWFTDGFLRSDRSEPRDMRRNDSNHEIDLTQLYGVRTAETDLLRTFEGGRLKSQILEGEEYPLFLCEGGEVKPEFRGLTVVRWEQLSREQRDGLFAMGSDTSNLHLGFLMLGVLFLREHNRLADALRREYPGWDDERLFGTARNILTVVLIKLVVDEYINHITPYHFRFTTDPTSLGNAPWMRPNWMAVEFNLLYRWHSMVPSTFRIGGRDVAIDDTLFNTRLLVERGLGGHFEDATDQPAGRVGLFNTEAYLRDAEVASIRQGREVRLASYND
;
A
#
# COMPACT_ATOMS: atom_id res chain seq x y z
N MET A 1 -29.42 -1.99 4.18
CA MET A 1 -28.92 -3.36 3.95
C MET A 1 -29.11 -4.17 5.21
N PRO A 2 -29.49 -5.46 5.14
CA PRO A 2 -29.42 -6.34 6.30
C PRO A 2 -27.98 -6.40 6.82
N ALA A 3 -27.80 -6.46 8.13
CA ALA A 3 -26.49 -6.61 8.76
C ALA A 3 -25.84 -7.93 8.30
N ARG A 4 -24.49 -7.96 8.21
CA ARG A 4 -23.78 -9.21 7.91
C ARG A 4 -24.15 -10.29 8.94
N SER A 5 -24.23 -11.54 8.51
CA SER A 5 -24.43 -12.67 9.42
C SER A 5 -23.25 -12.76 10.40
N THR A 6 -23.54 -12.91 11.70
CA THR A 6 -22.54 -13.07 12.77
C THR A 6 -22.42 -14.52 13.24
N VAL A 7 -23.08 -15.46 12.55
CA VAL A 7 -23.17 -16.88 12.94
C VAL A 7 -21.79 -17.53 13.00
N ARG A 8 -20.85 -17.13 12.13
CA ARG A 8 -19.46 -17.65 12.11
C ARG A 8 -18.46 -16.80 12.89
N ASP A 9 -18.89 -15.71 13.55
CA ASP A 9 -17.96 -14.85 14.30
C ASP A 9 -17.32 -15.60 15.48
N GLY A 10 -18.02 -16.59 16.05
CA GLY A 10 -17.56 -17.33 17.22
C GLY A 10 -17.68 -16.54 18.52
N ALA A 11 -17.83 -17.21 19.66
CA ALA A 11 -17.99 -16.53 20.96
C ALA A 11 -16.73 -15.75 21.35
N ALA A 12 -15.54 -16.35 21.17
CA ALA A 12 -14.28 -15.72 21.55
C ALA A 12 -14.01 -14.40 20.81
N ASN A 13 -14.25 -14.34 19.49
CA ASN A 13 -14.03 -13.09 18.74
C ASN A 13 -15.07 -12.02 19.09
N ARG A 14 -16.32 -12.42 19.39
CA ARG A 14 -17.35 -11.46 19.84
C ARG A 14 -16.99 -10.83 21.18
N VAL A 15 -16.52 -11.64 22.13
CA VAL A 15 -16.02 -11.14 23.43
C VAL A 15 -14.81 -10.24 23.23
N GLU A 16 -13.84 -10.68 22.43
CA GLU A 16 -12.63 -9.90 22.15
C GLU A 16 -12.96 -8.54 21.53
N THR A 17 -13.77 -8.51 20.47
CA THR A 17 -14.25 -7.27 19.85
C THR A 17 -14.99 -6.39 20.85
N TYR A 18 -15.94 -6.94 21.61
CA TYR A 18 -16.69 -6.16 22.61
C TYR A 18 -15.75 -5.53 23.63
N VAL A 19 -14.80 -6.29 24.18
CA VAL A 19 -13.85 -5.81 25.18
C VAL A 19 -12.91 -4.76 24.60
N THR A 20 -12.41 -4.91 23.36
CA THR A 20 -11.47 -3.95 22.76
C THR A 20 -12.14 -2.68 22.23
N THR A 21 -13.45 -2.70 21.94
CA THR A 21 -14.22 -1.55 21.46
C THR A 21 -15.13 -0.91 22.50
N HIS A 22 -15.08 -1.38 23.76
CA HIS A 22 -15.79 -0.79 24.89
C HIS A 22 -14.82 -0.54 26.05
N PHE A 23 -15.32 0.09 27.12
CA PHE A 23 -14.55 0.37 28.35
C PHE A 23 -13.34 1.30 28.13
N GLU A 24 -13.49 2.33 27.29
CA GLU A 24 -12.44 3.31 27.01
C GLU A 24 -11.69 3.83 28.26
N PRO A 25 -12.35 4.18 29.40
CA PRO A 25 -11.62 4.62 30.59
C PRO A 25 -10.66 3.57 31.15
N VAL A 26 -11.01 2.29 31.05
CA VAL A 26 -10.17 1.17 31.50
C VAL A 26 -8.96 1.03 30.58
N TRP A 27 -9.16 1.07 29.25
CA TRP A 27 -8.05 1.03 28.30
C TRP A 27 -7.11 2.22 28.46
N ASN A 28 -7.65 3.41 28.73
CA ASN A 28 -6.83 4.59 29.01
C ASN A 28 -6.02 4.43 30.29
N ALA A 29 -6.57 3.84 31.35
CA ALA A 29 -5.83 3.54 32.58
C ALA A 29 -4.72 2.49 32.35
N VAL A 30 -5.02 1.40 31.63
CA VAL A 30 -4.06 0.34 31.27
C VAL A 30 -2.87 0.92 30.50
N GLN A 31 -3.12 1.83 29.55
CA GLN A 31 -2.10 2.41 28.69
C GLN A 31 -1.19 3.43 29.40
N ARG A 32 -1.60 3.98 30.57
CA ARG A 32 -0.78 4.91 31.36
C ARG A 32 0.36 4.23 32.10
N VAL A 33 0.28 2.92 32.33
CA VAL A 33 1.29 2.16 33.08
C VAL A 33 2.15 1.39 32.09
N GLU A 34 3.35 1.92 31.78
CA GLU A 34 4.20 1.43 30.68
C GLU A 34 4.49 -0.10 30.71
N PRO A 35 4.86 -0.72 31.85
CA PRO A 35 5.05 -2.18 31.89
C PRO A 35 3.77 -2.97 31.55
N VAL A 36 2.61 -2.47 31.98
CA VAL A 36 1.31 -3.09 31.70
C VAL A 36 0.95 -2.87 30.23
N ARG A 37 1.11 -1.65 29.72
CA ARG A 37 0.91 -1.32 28.31
C ARG A 37 1.72 -2.23 27.39
N ARG A 38 3.02 -2.41 27.64
CA ARG A 38 3.88 -3.30 26.84
C ARG A 38 3.38 -4.75 26.85
N ARG A 39 3.02 -5.25 28.04
CA ARG A 39 2.49 -6.62 28.17
C ARG A 39 1.18 -6.79 27.41
N VAL A 40 0.25 -5.83 27.54
CA VAL A 40 -1.04 -5.86 26.84
C VAL A 40 -0.85 -5.71 25.33
N ASN A 41 0.02 -4.79 24.88
CA ASN A 41 0.40 -4.62 23.48
C ASN A 41 0.88 -5.95 22.90
N ARG A 42 1.83 -6.60 23.57
CA ARG A 42 2.34 -7.92 23.17
C ARG A 42 1.22 -8.95 23.08
N VAL A 43 0.32 -9.04 24.06
CA VAL A 43 -0.78 -10.01 24.03
C VAL A 43 -1.72 -9.75 22.84
N LEU A 44 -2.17 -8.51 22.66
CA LEU A 44 -3.12 -8.17 21.60
C LEU A 44 -2.51 -8.33 20.20
N VAL A 45 -1.24 -7.93 20.00
CA VAL A 45 -0.51 -8.16 18.74
C VAL A 45 -0.39 -9.65 18.44
N ASN A 46 0.04 -10.46 19.43
CA ASN A 46 0.14 -11.91 19.24
C ASN A 46 -1.22 -12.55 18.91
N ARG A 47 -2.30 -12.11 19.57
CA ARG A 47 -3.66 -12.60 19.29
C ARG A 47 -4.15 -12.23 17.90
N ALA A 48 -3.88 -11.00 17.45
CA ALA A 48 -4.24 -10.54 16.12
C ALA A 48 -3.52 -11.35 15.04
N ILE A 49 -2.21 -11.59 15.21
CA ILE A 49 -1.42 -12.37 14.26
C ILE A 49 -1.83 -13.84 14.25
N ALA A 50 -2.12 -14.42 15.42
CA ALA A 50 -2.54 -15.82 15.55
C ALA A 50 -3.95 -16.12 15.01
N LYS A 51 -4.67 -15.13 14.45
CA LYS A 51 -5.91 -15.37 13.68
C LYS A 51 -5.62 -16.09 12.36
N LEU A 52 -4.37 -16.06 11.89
CA LEU A 52 -3.91 -16.79 10.72
C LEU A 52 -2.86 -17.84 11.13
N PRO A 53 -2.78 -18.98 10.41
CA PRO A 53 -1.70 -19.94 10.58
C PRO A 53 -0.33 -19.28 10.42
N THR A 54 0.66 -19.74 11.18
CA THR A 54 2.04 -19.25 11.04
C THR A 54 2.63 -19.68 9.71
N ARG A 55 3.28 -18.75 9.02
CA ARG A 55 3.99 -18.99 7.76
C ARG A 55 5.11 -20.02 7.89
N PRO A 56 5.54 -20.65 6.77
CA PRO A 56 5.06 -20.46 5.40
C PRO A 56 3.65 -21.02 5.18
N ASN A 57 2.89 -20.40 4.29
CA ASN A 57 1.63 -20.98 3.83
C ASN A 57 1.96 -22.26 3.03
N PRO A 58 1.22 -23.37 3.23
CA PRO A 58 1.48 -24.61 2.49
C PRO A 58 1.04 -24.54 1.02
N LEU A 59 0.37 -23.46 0.62
CA LEU A 59 -0.28 -23.30 -0.68
C LEU A 59 0.10 -21.97 -1.32
N SER A 60 0.10 -21.98 -2.65
CA SER A 60 0.26 -20.78 -3.50
C SER A 60 -0.67 -20.87 -4.71
N THR A 61 -0.74 -19.81 -5.50
CA THR A 61 -1.47 -19.78 -6.77
C THR A 61 -0.77 -20.55 -7.89
N LYS A 62 0.43 -21.12 -7.64
CA LYS A 62 1.19 -21.91 -8.61
C LYS A 62 0.57 -23.26 -8.90
N ALA A 63 0.09 -23.95 -7.87
CA ALA A 63 -0.46 -25.30 -7.95
C ALA A 63 -1.58 -25.49 -6.91
N ASP A 64 -2.44 -26.49 -7.10
CA ASP A 64 -3.50 -26.85 -6.16
C ASP A 64 -3.07 -27.85 -5.07
N TYR A 65 -1.79 -28.20 -5.04
CA TYR A 65 -1.16 -29.03 -4.03
C TYR A 65 0.19 -28.46 -3.63
N THR A 66 0.69 -28.90 -2.47
CA THR A 66 2.01 -28.51 -1.98
C THR A 66 3.11 -29.29 -2.70
N SER A 67 4.00 -28.56 -3.36
CA SER A 67 5.26 -29.02 -3.94
C SER A 67 6.40 -28.07 -3.58
N TRP A 68 7.66 -28.51 -3.75
CA TRP A 68 8.83 -27.64 -3.53
C TRP A 68 8.74 -26.34 -4.33
N ASP A 69 8.35 -26.46 -5.60
CA ASP A 69 8.13 -25.33 -6.50
C ASP A 69 7.06 -24.37 -6.00
N SER A 70 5.94 -24.89 -5.49
CA SER A 70 4.84 -24.07 -4.96
C SER A 70 5.18 -23.36 -3.64
N LEU A 71 6.19 -23.87 -2.90
CA LEU A 71 6.65 -23.36 -1.60
C LEU A 71 7.81 -22.37 -1.71
N THR A 72 8.43 -22.23 -2.88
CA THR A 72 9.66 -21.44 -3.04
C THR A 72 9.59 -20.41 -4.16
N ASP A 73 8.72 -20.60 -5.16
CA ASP A 73 8.57 -19.67 -6.28
C ASP A 73 7.71 -18.45 -5.90
N ARG A 74 8.34 -17.44 -5.32
CA ARG A 74 7.70 -16.18 -4.89
C ARG A 74 7.15 -15.31 -6.03
N ARG A 75 7.37 -15.68 -7.30
CA ARG A 75 6.67 -15.05 -8.45
C ARG A 75 5.18 -15.37 -8.47
N PHE A 76 4.73 -16.31 -7.64
CA PHE A 76 3.32 -16.64 -7.40
C PHE A 76 2.89 -16.14 -6.02
N ASP A 77 1.63 -15.74 -5.89
CA ASP A 77 1.07 -15.35 -4.60
C ASP A 77 0.91 -16.59 -3.71
N SER A 78 1.16 -16.44 -2.40
CA SER A 78 0.74 -17.46 -1.44
C SER A 78 -0.79 -17.46 -1.32
N ARG A 79 -1.36 -18.45 -0.63
CA ARG A 79 -2.78 -18.45 -0.30
C ARG A 79 -3.09 -19.15 1.01
N HIS A 80 -4.21 -18.81 1.62
CA HIS A 80 -4.63 -19.36 2.91
C HIS A 80 -5.47 -20.63 2.76
N LEU A 81 -6.30 -20.68 1.72
CA LEU A 81 -7.20 -21.80 1.47
C LEU A 81 -6.88 -22.50 0.13
N PRO A 82 -7.15 -23.81 0.01
CA PRO A 82 -7.02 -24.51 -1.26
C PRO A 82 -7.94 -23.90 -2.32
N PRO A 83 -7.59 -24.02 -3.61
CA PRO A 83 -8.46 -23.56 -4.67
C PRO A 83 -9.81 -24.28 -4.60
N ALA A 84 -10.89 -23.53 -4.77
CA ALA A 84 -12.22 -24.08 -4.87
C ALA A 84 -12.32 -25.04 -6.08
N PRO A 85 -13.23 -26.02 -6.04
CA PRO A 85 -13.59 -26.77 -7.23
C PRO A 85 -13.98 -25.84 -8.38
N ALA A 86 -13.77 -26.29 -9.62
CA ALA A 86 -14.20 -25.52 -10.79
C ALA A 86 -15.70 -25.18 -10.66
N ARG A 87 -16.06 -23.92 -10.92
CA ARG A 87 -17.46 -23.49 -10.90
C ARG A 87 -18.20 -24.17 -12.05
N ASN A 88 -19.17 -25.02 -11.72
CA ASN A 88 -20.04 -25.69 -12.69
C ASN A 88 -21.18 -24.77 -13.18
N GLY A 89 -20.83 -23.55 -13.63
CA GLY A 89 -21.81 -22.52 -13.98
C GLY A 89 -22.61 -21.99 -12.79
N GLY A 90 -23.43 -20.96 -13.03
CA GLY A 90 -24.25 -20.30 -12.01
C GLY A 90 -23.56 -19.12 -11.29
N GLY A 91 -24.37 -18.15 -10.86
CA GLY A 91 -23.92 -16.87 -10.29
C GLY A 91 -23.76 -15.75 -11.33
N PRO A 92 -23.56 -14.50 -10.89
CA PRO A 92 -23.42 -13.35 -11.78
C PRO A 92 -22.17 -13.44 -12.66
N SER A 93 -22.20 -12.82 -13.84
CA SER A 93 -20.98 -12.59 -14.64
C SER A 93 -19.96 -11.74 -13.86
N VAL A 94 -18.73 -11.64 -14.37
CA VAL A 94 -17.70 -10.78 -13.73
C VAL A 94 -18.18 -9.32 -13.72
N GLU A 95 -18.76 -8.89 -14.84
CA GLU A 95 -19.27 -7.56 -15.09
C GLU A 95 -20.45 -7.25 -14.17
N GLN A 96 -21.44 -8.16 -14.09
CA GLN A 96 -22.57 -8.01 -13.18
C GLN A 96 -22.15 -7.90 -11.72
N ALA A 97 -21.11 -8.65 -11.32
CA ALA A 97 -20.57 -8.57 -9.97
C ALA A 97 -19.80 -7.24 -9.74
N ALA A 98 -19.05 -6.76 -10.74
CA ALA A 98 -18.35 -5.48 -10.67
C ALA A 98 -19.31 -4.30 -10.62
N ASP A 99 -20.44 -4.37 -11.31
CA ASP A 99 -21.46 -3.33 -11.32
C ASP A 99 -22.08 -3.08 -9.94
N LEU A 100 -22.03 -4.05 -9.02
CA LEU A 100 -22.45 -3.85 -7.62
C LEU A 100 -21.52 -2.91 -6.84
N PHE A 101 -20.28 -2.71 -7.29
CA PHE A 101 -19.36 -1.77 -6.66
C PHE A 101 -19.58 -0.34 -7.15
N ARG A 102 -20.11 -0.18 -8.37
CA ARG A 102 -20.28 1.12 -9.02
C ARG A 102 -21.17 2.05 -8.19
N ARG A 103 -20.71 3.27 -7.99
CA ARG A 103 -21.44 4.37 -7.37
C ARG A 103 -22.51 4.88 -8.34
N ASP A 104 -23.74 5.01 -7.84
CA ASP A 104 -24.85 5.64 -8.53
C ASP A 104 -25.20 6.96 -7.80
N GLY A 105 -24.67 8.07 -8.31
CA GLY A 105 -24.87 9.40 -7.73
C GLY A 105 -23.74 9.83 -6.78
N GLU A 106 -24.10 10.49 -5.68
CA GLU A 106 -23.13 11.07 -4.74
C GLU A 106 -22.34 10.01 -3.99
N MET A 107 -21.08 10.33 -3.70
CA MET A 107 -20.22 9.51 -2.87
C MET A 107 -20.80 9.39 -1.46
N VAL A 108 -20.81 8.18 -0.91
CA VAL A 108 -21.01 8.00 0.53
C VAL A 108 -19.68 8.23 1.23
N PRO A 109 -19.51 9.31 2.02
CA PRO A 109 -18.24 9.59 2.68
C PRO A 109 -17.95 8.59 3.80
N CYS A 110 -16.67 8.36 4.06
CA CYS A 110 -16.21 7.69 5.27
C CYS A 110 -16.31 8.66 6.44
N GLU A 111 -16.91 8.22 7.55
CA GLU A 111 -17.04 9.05 8.76
C GLU A 111 -15.70 9.33 9.45
N LYS A 112 -14.69 8.48 9.21
CA LYS A 112 -13.42 8.50 9.93
C LYS A 112 -12.21 8.89 9.07
N SER A 113 -12.20 8.52 7.79
CA SER A 113 -11.02 8.60 6.94
C SER A 113 -11.12 9.71 5.91
N THR A 114 -9.98 10.37 5.69
CA THR A 114 -9.78 11.45 4.73
C THR A 114 -9.09 10.91 3.47
N VAL A 115 -8.97 11.74 2.43
CA VAL A 115 -8.24 11.39 1.21
C VAL A 115 -6.77 11.09 1.49
N LEU A 116 -6.16 11.74 2.49
CA LEU A 116 -4.80 11.42 2.92
C LEU A 116 -4.67 9.95 3.34
N PHE A 117 -5.65 9.44 4.09
CA PHE A 117 -5.66 8.03 4.48
C PHE A 117 -5.76 7.11 3.26
N SER A 118 -6.61 7.41 2.27
CA SER A 118 -6.75 6.58 1.07
C SER A 118 -5.49 6.62 0.20
N TYR A 119 -4.85 7.78 0.07
CA TYR A 119 -3.57 7.94 -0.61
C TYR A 119 -2.44 7.19 0.09
N PHE A 120 -2.34 7.27 1.42
CA PHE A 120 -1.38 6.48 2.18
C PHE A 120 -1.61 4.98 2.03
N ALA A 121 -2.85 4.52 2.15
CA ALA A 121 -3.22 3.11 2.00
C ALA A 121 -2.80 2.57 0.61
N ALA A 122 -3.12 3.31 -0.44
CA ALA A 122 -2.78 2.95 -1.81
C ALA A 122 -1.25 2.94 -2.02
N TRP A 123 -0.55 3.99 -1.59
CA TRP A 123 0.90 4.10 -1.76
C TRP A 123 1.63 3.03 -0.98
N PHE A 124 1.29 2.84 0.29
CA PHE A 124 1.90 1.84 1.17
C PHE A 124 1.77 0.43 0.59
N THR A 125 0.59 0.07 0.12
CA THR A 125 0.34 -1.28 -0.40
C THR A 125 0.89 -1.54 -1.78
N ASP A 126 1.03 -0.52 -2.64
CA ASP A 126 1.70 -0.65 -3.94
C ASP A 126 3.16 -1.15 -3.82
N GLY A 127 3.80 -0.95 -2.67
CA GLY A 127 5.15 -1.46 -2.41
C GLY A 127 5.25 -2.98 -2.39
N PHE A 128 4.16 -3.69 -2.05
CA PHE A 128 4.19 -5.14 -1.87
C PHE A 128 3.00 -5.91 -2.45
N LEU A 129 1.90 -5.26 -2.85
CA LEU A 129 0.76 -5.89 -3.54
C LEU A 129 0.86 -5.67 -5.06
N ARG A 130 1.97 -6.11 -5.63
CA ARG A 130 2.35 -5.86 -7.03
C ARG A 130 1.97 -7.03 -7.92
N SER A 131 0.83 -6.95 -8.59
CA SER A 131 0.43 -8.00 -9.53
C SER A 131 1.33 -8.05 -10.76
N ASP A 132 1.42 -9.22 -11.40
CA ASP A 132 2.21 -9.46 -12.62
C ASP A 132 2.00 -8.36 -13.68
N ARG A 133 3.13 -7.89 -14.24
CA ARG A 133 3.19 -6.85 -15.27
C ARG A 133 3.45 -7.39 -16.68
N SER A 134 3.51 -8.71 -16.87
CA SER A 134 3.69 -9.25 -18.22
C SER A 134 2.45 -9.02 -19.09
N GLU A 135 2.65 -9.00 -20.41
CA GLU A 135 1.56 -8.92 -21.39
C GLU A 135 1.60 -10.18 -22.26
N PRO A 136 0.57 -11.06 -22.20
CA PRO A 136 -0.61 -10.99 -21.33
C PRO A 136 -0.31 -11.29 -19.86
N ARG A 137 -1.05 -10.64 -18.96
CA ARG A 137 -0.90 -10.80 -17.51
C ARG A 137 -1.25 -12.21 -17.04
N ASP A 138 -0.37 -12.83 -16.23
CA ASP A 138 -0.70 -14.06 -15.49
C ASP A 138 -1.31 -13.70 -14.12
N MET A 139 -2.62 -13.93 -13.96
CA MET A 139 -3.37 -13.59 -12.74
C MET A 139 -2.94 -14.36 -11.50
N ARG A 140 -2.14 -15.41 -11.65
CA ARG A 140 -1.57 -16.18 -10.54
C ARG A 140 -0.26 -15.56 -10.04
N ARG A 141 0.37 -14.68 -10.83
CA ARG A 141 1.72 -14.18 -10.57
C ARG A 141 1.74 -12.75 -10.02
N ASN A 142 2.87 -12.40 -9.44
CA ASN A 142 3.19 -11.09 -8.89
C ASN A 142 4.63 -10.68 -9.25
N ASP A 143 4.87 -9.38 -9.19
CA ASP A 143 6.19 -8.73 -9.32
C ASP A 143 6.64 -8.09 -8.00
N SER A 144 6.20 -8.66 -6.88
CA SER A 144 6.60 -8.21 -5.55
C SER A 144 7.83 -8.96 -5.06
N ASN A 145 8.69 -8.27 -4.33
CA ASN A 145 9.69 -8.91 -3.48
C ASN A 145 9.07 -9.45 -2.16
N HIS A 146 7.79 -9.16 -1.90
CA HIS A 146 7.00 -9.47 -0.71
C HIS A 146 7.53 -8.84 0.59
N GLU A 147 8.23 -7.72 0.52
CA GLU A 147 8.77 -7.05 1.71
C GLU A 147 8.22 -5.62 1.85
N ILE A 148 8.30 -5.07 3.07
CA ILE A 148 8.06 -3.65 3.31
C ILE A 148 9.43 -2.97 3.27
N ASP A 149 9.89 -2.62 2.06
CA ASP A 149 11.27 -2.18 1.84
C ASP A 149 11.39 -0.87 1.04
N LEU A 150 10.27 -0.14 0.92
CA LEU A 150 10.12 1.11 0.19
C LEU A 150 10.43 0.97 -1.31
N THR A 151 10.03 -0.15 -1.93
CA THR A 151 10.05 -0.36 -3.38
C THR A 151 9.47 0.83 -4.17
N GLN A 152 8.47 1.53 -3.63
CA GLN A 152 7.89 2.74 -4.24
C GLN A 152 8.93 3.82 -4.51
N LEU A 153 9.93 3.93 -3.61
CA LEU A 153 11.00 4.91 -3.69
C LEU A 153 12.25 4.32 -4.37
N TYR A 154 12.67 3.11 -4.00
CA TYR A 154 13.95 2.53 -4.42
C TYR A 154 13.86 1.60 -5.64
N GLY A 155 12.67 1.19 -6.05
CA GLY A 155 12.49 0.15 -7.06
C GLY A 155 12.55 -1.27 -6.47
N VAL A 156 12.09 -2.24 -7.27
CA VAL A 156 12.07 -3.66 -6.91
C VAL A 156 13.47 -4.26 -7.04
N ARG A 157 14.22 -3.82 -8.04
CA ARG A 157 15.52 -4.37 -8.45
C ARG A 157 16.64 -3.38 -8.13
N THR A 158 17.80 -3.90 -7.74
CA THR A 158 19.00 -3.08 -7.49
C THR A 158 19.34 -2.18 -8.68
N ALA A 159 19.18 -2.67 -9.91
CA ALA A 159 19.40 -1.86 -11.11
C ALA A 159 18.50 -0.63 -11.19
N GLU A 160 17.25 -0.70 -10.72
CA GLU A 160 16.35 0.47 -10.65
C GLU A 160 16.80 1.42 -9.55
N THR A 161 17.19 0.88 -8.38
CA THR A 161 17.73 1.65 -7.26
C THR A 161 18.95 2.47 -7.68
N ASP A 162 19.88 1.84 -8.39
CA ASP A 162 21.12 2.47 -8.84
C ASP A 162 20.87 3.64 -9.81
N LEU A 163 19.86 3.54 -10.68
CA LEU A 163 19.49 4.65 -11.59
C LEU A 163 19.02 5.89 -10.81
N LEU A 164 18.46 5.71 -9.62
CA LEU A 164 17.90 6.77 -8.77
C LEU A 164 18.91 7.35 -7.78
N ARG A 165 20.07 6.72 -7.59
CA ARG A 165 21.11 7.15 -6.64
C ARG A 165 22.06 8.17 -7.24
N THR A 166 22.50 9.11 -6.42
CA THR A 166 23.60 10.03 -6.77
C THR A 166 24.96 9.33 -6.73
N PHE A 167 25.06 8.24 -5.95
CA PHE A 167 26.33 7.65 -5.51
C PHE A 167 27.25 8.63 -4.77
N GLU A 168 26.66 9.69 -4.21
CA GLU A 168 27.34 10.67 -3.39
C GLU A 168 26.58 10.92 -2.07
N GLY A 169 27.26 10.74 -0.94
CA GLY A 169 26.72 11.04 0.38
C GLY A 169 25.51 10.20 0.79
N GLY A 170 25.26 9.08 0.13
CA GLY A 170 24.13 8.19 0.35
C GLY A 170 22.81 8.70 -0.17
N ARG A 171 22.79 9.68 -1.10
CA ARG A 171 21.57 10.41 -1.52
C ARG A 171 20.90 9.83 -2.76
N LEU A 172 19.60 10.07 -2.87
CA LEU A 172 18.83 9.94 -4.10
C LEU A 172 18.91 11.22 -4.94
N LYS A 173 18.83 11.06 -6.26
CA LYS A 173 18.83 12.16 -7.23
C LYS A 173 17.58 13.02 -7.07
N SER A 174 17.76 14.34 -6.97
CA SER A 174 16.68 15.31 -6.82
C SER A 174 17.02 16.63 -7.51
N GLN A 175 16.01 17.48 -7.66
CA GLN A 175 16.10 18.85 -8.19
C GLN A 175 15.27 19.79 -7.34
N ILE A 176 15.55 21.09 -7.45
CA ILE A 176 14.74 22.14 -6.82
C ILE A 176 13.78 22.72 -7.86
N LEU A 177 12.48 22.65 -7.58
CA LEU A 177 11.42 23.29 -8.36
C LEU A 177 10.62 24.19 -7.42
N GLU A 178 10.37 25.44 -7.82
CA GLU A 178 9.63 26.42 -7.00
C GLU A 178 10.13 26.52 -5.53
N GLY A 179 11.43 26.34 -5.33
CA GLY A 179 12.07 26.40 -4.01
C GLY A 179 11.97 25.14 -3.15
N GLU A 180 11.35 24.04 -3.63
CA GLU A 180 11.29 22.78 -2.90
C GLU A 180 11.98 21.61 -3.64
N GLU A 181 12.39 20.57 -2.90
CA GLU A 181 13.06 19.38 -3.44
C GLU A 181 12.07 18.37 -4.05
N TYR A 182 12.29 17.99 -5.30
CA TYR A 182 11.51 16.99 -6.04
C TYR A 182 12.44 15.97 -6.72
N PRO A 183 11.95 14.78 -7.08
CA PRO A 183 12.71 13.86 -7.93
C PRO A 183 13.03 14.50 -9.28
N LEU A 184 14.08 14.01 -9.95
CA LEU A 184 14.37 14.44 -11.32
C LEU A 184 13.23 14.06 -12.27
N PHE A 185 12.97 14.87 -13.30
CA PHE A 185 12.11 14.44 -14.40
C PHE A 185 12.67 13.19 -15.07
N LEU A 186 11.79 12.24 -15.41
CA LEU A 186 12.10 10.98 -16.07
C LEU A 186 12.44 11.18 -17.55
N CYS A 187 11.77 12.13 -18.20
CA CYS A 187 11.79 12.31 -19.63
C CYS A 187 12.31 13.68 -20.07
N GLU A 188 12.74 13.74 -21.33
CA GLU A 188 13.01 14.98 -22.06
C GLU A 188 12.53 14.81 -23.52
N GLY A 189 11.68 15.71 -23.99
CA GLY A 189 11.13 15.65 -25.35
C GLY A 189 10.16 14.47 -25.57
N GLY A 190 9.56 13.94 -24.52
CA GLY A 190 8.66 12.79 -24.50
C GLY A 190 9.35 11.43 -24.45
N GLU A 191 10.68 11.41 -24.32
CA GLU A 191 11.51 10.19 -24.29
C GLU A 191 12.19 10.03 -22.93
N VAL A 192 12.35 8.80 -22.45
CA VAL A 192 13.07 8.52 -21.20
C VAL A 192 14.53 8.92 -21.34
N LYS A 193 15.03 9.74 -20.41
CA LYS A 193 16.42 10.19 -20.41
C LYS A 193 17.39 9.00 -20.31
N PRO A 194 18.58 9.06 -20.95
CA PRO A 194 19.54 7.95 -20.95
C PRO A 194 19.88 7.42 -19.55
N GLU A 195 20.00 8.30 -18.56
CA GLU A 195 20.32 7.98 -17.16
C GLU A 195 19.23 7.21 -16.40
N PHE A 196 18.02 7.11 -16.96
CA PHE A 196 16.87 6.41 -16.38
C PHE A 196 16.36 5.26 -17.25
N ARG A 197 17.13 4.84 -18.26
CA ARG A 197 16.82 3.69 -19.11
C ARG A 197 16.81 2.42 -18.28
N GLY A 198 15.63 1.99 -17.87
CA GLY A 198 15.40 0.85 -16.97
C GLY A 198 14.22 1.07 -16.04
N LEU A 199 13.84 2.33 -15.80
CA LEU A 199 12.60 2.68 -15.13
C LEU A 199 11.43 2.58 -16.13
N THR A 200 10.28 2.13 -15.64
CA THR A 200 9.06 1.96 -16.43
C THR A 200 7.93 2.77 -15.80
N VAL A 201 6.89 3.06 -16.59
CA VAL A 201 5.68 3.74 -16.11
C VAL A 201 4.47 3.02 -16.68
N VAL A 202 3.48 2.74 -15.83
CA VAL A 202 2.23 2.11 -16.25
C VAL A 202 1.47 3.01 -17.23
N ARG A 203 0.75 2.40 -18.18
CA ARG A 203 -0.06 3.12 -19.17
C ARG A 203 0.73 4.09 -20.05
N TRP A 204 2.03 3.84 -20.25
CA TRP A 204 2.93 4.66 -21.07
C TRP A 204 2.35 5.07 -22.44
N GLU A 205 1.73 4.13 -23.14
CA GLU A 205 1.15 4.36 -24.48
C GLU A 205 -0.06 5.31 -24.47
N GLN A 206 -0.65 5.58 -23.31
CA GLN A 206 -1.79 6.50 -23.16
C GLN A 206 -1.33 7.94 -22.88
N LEU A 207 -0.04 8.16 -22.61
CA LEU A 207 0.49 9.46 -22.21
C LEU A 207 0.92 10.29 -23.42
N SER A 208 0.52 11.56 -23.43
CA SER A 208 1.05 12.54 -24.38
C SER A 208 2.54 12.81 -24.13
N ARG A 209 3.24 13.41 -25.12
CA ARG A 209 4.64 13.82 -24.92
C ARG A 209 4.80 14.80 -23.75
N GLU A 210 3.86 15.74 -23.61
CA GLU A 210 3.86 16.71 -22.51
C GLU A 210 3.66 16.02 -21.15
N GLN A 211 2.74 15.06 -21.04
CA GLN A 211 2.55 14.30 -19.80
C GLN A 211 3.81 13.52 -19.43
N ARG A 212 4.48 12.91 -20.43
CA ARG A 212 5.74 12.17 -20.22
C ARG A 212 6.83 13.07 -19.67
N ASP A 213 7.00 14.27 -20.22
CA ASP A 213 7.99 15.24 -19.76
C ASP A 213 7.74 15.74 -18.34
N GLY A 214 6.49 15.68 -17.86
CA GLY A 214 6.16 15.97 -16.47
C GLY A 214 6.50 14.86 -15.48
N LEU A 215 6.68 13.61 -15.92
CA LEU A 215 6.84 12.46 -15.01
C LEU A 215 8.13 12.56 -14.20
N PHE A 216 8.07 12.18 -12.92
CA PHE A 216 9.24 12.05 -12.06
C PHE A 216 9.89 10.66 -12.18
N ALA A 217 11.22 10.61 -12.12
CA ALA A 217 11.99 9.38 -12.03
C ALA A 217 11.88 8.81 -10.61
N MET A 218 11.17 7.69 -10.48
CA MET A 218 10.78 7.07 -9.21
C MET A 218 10.95 5.55 -9.27
N GLY A 219 10.97 4.90 -8.11
CA GLY A 219 11.22 3.46 -8.00
C GLY A 219 10.12 2.57 -8.57
N SER A 220 8.85 2.88 -8.29
CA SER A 220 7.71 2.08 -8.77
C SER A 220 7.16 2.60 -10.11
N ASP A 221 6.75 1.66 -10.96
CA ASP A 221 6.09 1.92 -12.25
C ASP A 221 4.73 2.63 -12.14
N THR A 222 4.12 2.62 -10.96
CA THR A 222 2.86 3.31 -10.66
C THR A 222 3.08 4.66 -9.98
N SER A 223 4.30 5.03 -9.60
CA SER A 223 4.58 6.22 -8.76
C SER A 223 4.00 7.53 -9.29
N ASN A 224 3.90 7.66 -10.61
CA ASN A 224 3.35 8.84 -11.28
C ASN A 224 1.84 8.77 -11.53
N LEU A 225 1.18 7.65 -11.21
CA LEU A 225 -0.21 7.40 -11.62
C LEU A 225 -1.18 8.42 -11.03
N HIS A 226 -1.06 8.76 -9.74
CA HIS A 226 -1.96 9.72 -9.09
C HIS A 226 -1.25 10.52 -7.99
N LEU A 227 -1.83 11.66 -7.62
CA LEU A 227 -1.22 12.64 -6.71
C LEU A 227 -0.78 12.06 -5.37
N GLY A 228 -1.57 11.18 -4.75
CA GLY A 228 -1.19 10.52 -3.51
C GLY A 228 0.17 9.80 -3.56
N PHE A 229 0.51 9.15 -4.67
CA PHE A 229 1.80 8.46 -4.82
C PHE A 229 2.94 9.46 -4.98
N LEU A 230 2.70 10.55 -5.71
CA LEU A 230 3.65 11.63 -5.87
C LEU A 230 3.93 12.33 -4.53
N MET A 231 2.89 12.69 -3.78
CA MET A 231 3.02 13.33 -2.46
C MET A 231 3.88 12.50 -1.51
N LEU A 232 3.54 11.22 -1.34
CA LEU A 232 4.26 10.34 -0.42
C LEU A 232 5.65 9.98 -0.95
N GLY A 233 5.79 9.78 -2.27
CA GLY A 233 7.07 9.54 -2.91
C GLY A 233 8.07 10.69 -2.71
N VAL A 234 7.61 11.93 -2.91
CA VAL A 234 8.42 13.14 -2.68
C VAL A 234 8.76 13.28 -1.19
N LEU A 235 7.79 13.08 -0.28
CA LEU A 235 8.03 13.15 1.16
C LEU A 235 9.11 12.16 1.60
N PHE A 236 9.02 10.91 1.16
CA PHE A 236 9.98 9.87 1.54
C PHE A 236 11.34 10.04 0.86
N LEU A 237 11.40 10.62 -0.35
CA LEU A 237 12.66 11.04 -0.96
C LEU A 237 13.38 12.10 -0.11
N ARG A 238 12.65 13.15 0.29
CA ARG A 238 13.19 14.22 1.14
C ARG A 238 13.70 13.67 2.47
N GLU A 239 12.91 12.79 3.08
CA GLU A 239 13.30 12.16 4.35
C GLU A 239 14.54 11.27 4.20
N HIS A 240 14.65 10.50 3.11
CA HIS A 240 15.86 9.71 2.83
C HIS A 240 17.10 10.61 2.72
N ASN A 241 17.03 11.68 1.92
CA ASN A 241 18.15 12.61 1.74
C ASN A 241 18.50 13.33 3.06
N ARG A 242 17.50 13.70 3.87
CA ARG A 242 17.71 14.28 5.21
C ARG A 242 18.42 13.30 6.15
N LEU A 243 18.05 12.03 6.13
CA LEU A 243 18.67 10.96 6.92
C LEU A 243 20.11 10.70 6.46
N ALA A 244 20.35 10.62 5.15
CA ALA A 244 21.69 10.46 4.57
C ALA A 244 22.63 11.60 5.00
N ASP A 245 22.16 12.86 4.93
CA ASP A 245 22.92 14.02 5.40
C ASP A 245 23.22 13.96 6.90
N ALA A 246 22.23 13.56 7.71
CA ALA A 246 22.40 13.42 9.15
C ALA A 246 23.44 12.34 9.49
N LEU A 247 23.39 11.19 8.81
CA LEU A 247 24.35 10.12 8.96
C LEU A 247 25.75 10.54 8.51
N ARG A 248 25.87 11.27 7.40
CA ARG A 248 27.16 11.78 6.91
C ARG A 248 27.82 12.74 7.91
N ARG A 249 27.02 13.60 8.57
CA ARG A 249 27.52 14.51 9.62
C ARG A 249 27.98 13.76 10.86
N GLU A 250 27.21 12.77 11.32
CA GLU A 250 27.51 12.00 12.53
C GLU A 250 28.64 10.99 12.30
N TYR A 251 28.74 10.44 11.09
CA TYR A 251 29.71 9.42 10.70
C TYR A 251 30.52 9.84 9.46
N PRO A 252 31.44 10.84 9.58
CA PRO A 252 32.17 11.39 8.42
C PRO A 252 33.05 10.39 7.65
N GLY A 253 33.38 9.25 8.26
CA GLY A 253 34.19 8.20 7.63
C GLY A 253 33.40 7.12 6.90
N TRP A 254 32.06 7.20 6.83
CA TRP A 254 31.25 6.25 6.08
C TRP A 254 31.24 6.60 4.58
N ASP A 255 31.28 5.56 3.75
CA ASP A 255 31.14 5.69 2.29
C ASP A 255 29.67 5.84 1.88
N ASP A 256 29.45 6.12 0.59
CA ASP A 256 28.12 6.30 0.01
C ASP A 256 27.20 5.08 0.25
N GLU A 257 27.72 3.87 0.01
CA GLU A 257 26.93 2.64 0.10
C GLU A 257 26.43 2.41 1.53
N ARG A 258 27.30 2.59 2.54
CA ARG A 258 26.91 2.45 3.94
C ARG A 258 25.92 3.54 4.35
N LEU A 259 26.10 4.79 3.90
CA LEU A 259 25.16 5.88 4.17
C LEU A 259 23.79 5.57 3.58
N PHE A 260 23.73 5.22 2.29
CA PHE A 260 22.51 4.87 1.58
C PHE A 260 21.77 3.71 2.24
N GLY A 261 22.47 2.59 2.46
CA GLY A 261 21.89 1.39 3.07
C GLY A 261 21.38 1.65 4.49
N THR A 262 22.10 2.43 5.29
CA THR A 262 21.67 2.78 6.65
C THR A 262 20.47 3.73 6.63
N ALA A 263 20.46 4.75 5.75
CA ALA A 263 19.32 5.65 5.59
C ALA A 263 18.06 4.88 5.17
N ARG A 264 18.18 3.94 4.21
CA ARG A 264 17.09 3.05 3.79
C ARG A 264 16.56 2.22 4.96
N ASN A 265 17.42 1.58 5.75
CA ASN A 265 17.01 0.79 6.91
C ASN A 265 16.26 1.61 7.95
N ILE A 266 16.75 2.82 8.25
CA ILE A 266 16.08 3.74 9.19
C ILE A 266 14.69 4.10 8.64
N LEU A 267 14.60 4.47 7.37
CA LEU A 267 13.34 4.89 6.75
C LEU A 267 12.32 3.75 6.68
N THR A 268 12.77 2.51 6.43
CA THR A 268 11.92 1.31 6.52
C THR A 268 11.34 1.14 7.92
N VAL A 269 12.15 1.30 8.97
CA VAL A 269 11.66 1.22 10.36
C VAL A 269 10.69 2.36 10.67
N VAL A 270 10.95 3.57 10.18
CA VAL A 270 10.01 4.70 10.30
C VAL A 270 8.69 4.36 9.64
N LEU A 271 8.68 3.82 8.42
CA LEU A 271 7.45 3.40 7.75
C LEU A 271 6.69 2.34 8.58
N ILE A 272 7.37 1.30 9.05
CA ILE A 272 6.74 0.25 9.88
C ILE A 272 6.12 0.86 11.14
N LYS A 273 6.83 1.80 11.78
CA LYS A 273 6.34 2.50 12.96
C LYS A 273 5.09 3.33 12.65
N LEU A 274 5.09 4.12 11.56
CA LEU A 274 3.91 4.86 11.11
C LEU A 274 2.72 3.91 10.86
N VAL A 275 2.99 2.77 10.24
CA VAL A 275 1.96 1.77 9.94
C VAL A 275 1.35 1.19 11.22
N VAL A 276 2.17 0.76 12.18
CA VAL A 276 1.67 0.13 13.41
C VAL A 276 1.08 1.15 14.38
N ASP A 277 1.78 2.26 14.61
CA ASP A 277 1.44 3.21 15.66
C ASP A 277 0.33 4.18 15.22
N GLU A 278 0.15 4.43 13.92
CA GLU A 278 -0.86 5.37 13.43
C GLU A 278 -1.87 4.69 12.50
N TYR A 279 -1.43 4.12 11.38
CA TYR A 279 -2.33 3.59 10.36
C TYR A 279 -3.23 2.46 10.87
N ILE A 280 -2.65 1.45 11.54
CA ILE A 280 -3.41 0.32 12.13
C ILE A 280 -4.34 0.82 13.24
N ASN A 281 -3.88 1.74 14.07
CA ASN A 281 -4.69 2.35 15.12
C ASN A 281 -5.82 3.23 14.57
N HIS A 282 -5.67 3.75 13.35
CA HIS A 282 -6.73 4.47 12.64
C HIS A 282 -7.75 3.52 12.03
N ILE A 283 -7.36 2.41 11.41
CA ILE A 283 -8.34 1.50 10.80
C ILE A 283 -9.09 0.66 11.84
N THR A 284 -8.45 0.35 12.97
CA THR A 284 -9.08 -0.48 14.00
C THR A 284 -10.07 0.36 14.84
N PRO A 285 -11.16 -0.26 15.30
CA PRO A 285 -12.10 0.39 16.22
C PRO A 285 -11.67 0.28 17.69
N TYR A 286 -10.44 -0.17 17.96
CA TYR A 286 -10.01 -0.51 19.32
C TYR A 286 -9.61 0.73 20.11
N HIS A 287 -9.93 0.74 21.41
CA HIS A 287 -9.48 1.79 22.33
C HIS A 287 -8.01 1.62 22.76
N PHE A 288 -7.47 0.41 22.66
CA PHE A 288 -6.05 0.17 22.89
C PHE A 288 -5.24 0.62 21.67
N ARG A 289 -4.23 1.49 21.87
CA ARG A 289 -3.31 1.94 20.83
C ARG A 289 -2.10 1.02 20.76
N PHE A 290 -2.03 0.26 19.67
CA PHE A 290 -0.87 -0.55 19.34
C PHE A 290 0.39 0.29 19.21
N THR A 291 1.51 -0.31 19.60
CA THR A 291 2.83 0.31 19.43
C THR A 291 3.83 -0.69 18.89
N THR A 292 4.76 -0.18 18.10
CA THR A 292 5.93 -0.91 17.63
C THR A 292 6.88 -1.15 18.81
N ASP A 293 6.95 -2.39 19.28
CA ASP A 293 7.86 -2.80 20.34
C ASP A 293 8.76 -3.94 19.84
N PRO A 294 9.99 -3.64 19.39
CA PRO A 294 10.89 -4.65 18.84
C PRO A 294 11.32 -5.69 19.89
N THR A 295 11.28 -5.35 21.19
CA THR A 295 11.66 -6.29 22.26
C THR A 295 10.68 -7.46 22.39
N SER A 296 9.46 -7.30 21.85
CA SER A 296 8.43 -8.34 21.84
C SER A 296 8.56 -9.35 20.70
N LEU A 297 9.43 -9.08 19.71
CA LEU A 297 9.48 -9.80 18.43
C LEU A 297 10.41 -11.03 18.43
N GLY A 298 11.55 -10.96 19.14
CA GLY A 298 12.71 -11.83 18.90
C GLY A 298 12.51 -13.35 19.00
N ASN A 299 11.43 -13.82 19.63
CA ASN A 299 11.12 -15.26 19.79
C ASN A 299 9.68 -15.62 19.36
N ALA A 300 9.00 -14.74 18.64
CA ALA A 300 7.62 -15.00 18.26
C ALA A 300 7.54 -16.09 17.16
N PRO A 301 6.70 -17.14 17.32
CA PRO A 301 6.58 -18.20 16.31
C PRO A 301 6.13 -17.71 14.93
N TRP A 302 5.42 -16.59 14.88
CA TRP A 302 4.94 -15.97 13.65
C TRP A 302 5.97 -15.06 12.96
N MET A 303 7.10 -14.76 13.60
CA MET A 303 8.18 -13.98 12.98
C MET A 303 8.88 -14.84 11.92
N ARG A 304 8.41 -14.73 10.68
CA ARG A 304 8.83 -15.51 9.52
C ARG A 304 8.87 -14.59 8.30
N PRO A 305 9.71 -14.90 7.28
CA PRO A 305 9.74 -14.13 6.03
C PRO A 305 8.34 -13.94 5.46
N ASN A 306 8.11 -12.76 4.90
CA ASN A 306 6.80 -12.43 4.37
C ASN A 306 6.58 -13.06 2.99
N TRP A 307 5.34 -13.46 2.74
CA TRP A 307 4.85 -13.87 1.43
C TRP A 307 3.41 -13.41 1.35
N MET A 308 3.12 -12.48 0.44
CA MET A 308 1.80 -11.91 0.28
C MET A 308 0.84 -12.98 -0.24
N ALA A 309 -0.37 -12.96 0.30
CA ALA A 309 -1.43 -13.89 -0.08
C ALA A 309 -2.35 -13.22 -1.11
N VAL A 310 -2.89 -14.00 -2.05
CA VAL A 310 -3.84 -13.46 -3.04
C VAL A 310 -5.11 -12.95 -2.36
N GLU A 311 -5.52 -13.55 -1.24
CA GLU A 311 -6.61 -13.06 -0.39
C GLU A 311 -6.31 -11.67 0.16
N PHE A 312 -5.08 -11.43 0.62
CA PHE A 312 -4.67 -10.13 1.14
C PHE A 312 -4.57 -9.07 0.03
N ASN A 313 -4.09 -9.46 -1.15
CA ASN A 313 -4.07 -8.62 -2.35
C ASN A 313 -5.49 -8.13 -2.72
N LEU A 314 -6.45 -9.05 -2.80
CA LEU A 314 -7.83 -8.73 -3.16
C LEU A 314 -8.58 -7.98 -2.05
N LEU A 315 -8.28 -8.28 -0.77
CA LEU A 315 -8.88 -7.59 0.38
C LEU A 315 -8.57 -6.09 0.38
N TYR A 316 -7.40 -5.69 -0.11
CA TYR A 316 -6.94 -4.29 -0.09
C TYR A 316 -7.43 -3.45 -1.29
N ARG A 317 -8.36 -3.96 -2.09
CA ARG A 317 -8.95 -3.23 -3.22
C ARG A 317 -10.00 -2.23 -2.74
N TRP A 318 -9.54 -1.14 -2.12
CA TRP A 318 -10.39 -0.11 -1.49
C TRP A 318 -10.71 1.06 -2.44
N HIS A 319 -11.01 0.78 -3.71
CA HIS A 319 -11.27 1.82 -4.73
C HIS A 319 -12.47 2.71 -4.40
N SER A 320 -13.42 2.22 -3.59
CA SER A 320 -14.56 3.00 -3.09
C SER A 320 -14.17 4.16 -2.16
N MET A 321 -12.91 4.23 -1.72
CA MET A 321 -12.39 5.39 -0.99
C MET A 321 -12.04 6.58 -1.89
N VAL A 322 -11.93 6.36 -3.19
CA VAL A 322 -11.55 7.42 -4.13
C VAL A 322 -12.78 8.32 -4.38
N PRO A 323 -12.66 9.64 -4.15
CA PRO A 323 -13.73 10.58 -4.44
C PRO A 323 -13.88 10.80 -5.94
N SER A 324 -14.94 11.50 -6.36
CA SER A 324 -15.10 11.89 -7.79
C SER A 324 -14.20 13.07 -8.16
N THR A 325 -13.97 13.97 -7.20
CA THR A 325 -13.09 15.13 -7.33
C THR A 325 -12.12 15.21 -6.14
N PHE A 326 -10.96 15.82 -6.36
CA PHE A 326 -10.04 16.25 -5.30
C PHE A 326 -10.03 17.77 -5.23
N ARG A 327 -10.24 18.32 -4.04
CA ARG A 327 -10.34 19.75 -3.79
C ARG A 327 -8.97 20.33 -3.50
N ILE A 328 -8.34 20.91 -4.52
CA ILE A 328 -6.98 21.44 -4.47
C ILE A 328 -7.02 22.96 -4.37
N GLY A 329 -6.51 23.53 -3.28
CA GLY A 329 -6.50 24.98 -3.07
C GLY A 329 -7.89 25.63 -3.19
N GLY A 330 -8.93 24.91 -2.76
CA GLY A 330 -10.32 25.35 -2.82
C GLY A 330 -11.03 25.14 -4.18
N ARG A 331 -10.38 24.53 -5.18
CA ARG A 331 -10.97 24.20 -6.48
C ARG A 331 -11.20 22.70 -6.60
N ASP A 332 -12.36 22.30 -7.10
CA ASP A 332 -12.63 20.89 -7.38
C ASP A 332 -11.98 20.49 -8.72
N VAL A 333 -11.09 19.51 -8.65
CA VAL A 333 -10.41 18.91 -9.81
C VAL A 333 -10.91 17.48 -9.94
N ALA A 334 -11.36 17.07 -11.12
CA ALA A 334 -11.79 15.68 -11.33
C ALA A 334 -10.61 14.72 -11.14
N ILE A 335 -10.81 13.55 -10.50
CA ILE A 335 -9.67 12.68 -10.16
C ILE A 335 -8.91 12.20 -11.40
N ASP A 336 -9.61 11.96 -12.51
CA ASP A 336 -9.01 11.66 -13.81
C ASP A 336 -8.03 12.74 -14.28
N ASP A 337 -8.36 14.03 -14.07
CA ASP A 337 -7.48 15.17 -14.39
C ASP A 337 -6.24 15.26 -13.47
N THR A 338 -6.25 14.55 -12.33
CA THR A 338 -5.09 14.45 -11.43
C THR A 338 -4.12 13.33 -11.82
N LEU A 339 -4.52 12.42 -12.72
CA LEU A 339 -3.69 11.28 -13.09
C LEU A 339 -2.50 11.72 -13.96
N PHE A 340 -1.31 11.21 -13.66
CA PHE A 340 -0.07 11.57 -14.37
C PHE A 340 0.22 13.07 -14.44
N ASN A 341 -0.31 13.85 -13.48
CA ASN A 341 -0.20 15.30 -13.47
C ASN A 341 0.67 15.78 -12.31
N THR A 342 1.99 15.73 -12.51
CA THR A 342 2.98 16.18 -11.51
C THR A 342 2.98 17.69 -11.31
N ARG A 343 2.55 18.46 -12.31
CA ARG A 343 2.48 19.93 -12.25
C ARG A 343 1.56 20.40 -11.14
N LEU A 344 0.42 19.75 -10.94
CA LEU A 344 -0.49 20.06 -9.83
C LEU A 344 0.25 19.98 -8.48
N LEU A 345 1.12 18.98 -8.29
CA LEU A 345 1.92 18.84 -7.07
C LEU A 345 2.90 19.99 -6.91
N VAL A 346 3.65 20.33 -7.96
CA VAL A 346 4.66 21.40 -7.92
C VAL A 346 4.03 22.77 -7.70
N GLU A 347 2.94 23.08 -8.40
CA GLU A 347 2.28 24.40 -8.37
C GLU A 347 1.63 24.71 -7.00
N ARG A 348 1.04 23.70 -6.34
CA ARG A 348 0.42 23.85 -5.00
C ARG A 348 1.40 23.63 -3.85
N GLY A 349 2.50 22.93 -4.11
CA GLY A 349 3.50 22.52 -3.12
C GLY A 349 3.07 21.31 -2.29
N LEU A 350 4.06 20.61 -1.71
CA LEU A 350 3.82 19.37 -0.98
C LEU A 350 2.92 19.58 0.24
N GLY A 351 3.22 20.59 1.06
CA GLY A 351 2.44 20.89 2.28
C GLY A 351 0.98 21.21 1.98
N GLY A 352 0.74 21.98 0.92
CA GLY A 352 -0.60 22.34 0.47
C GLY A 352 -1.46 21.14 0.10
N HIS A 353 -0.88 20.17 -0.61
CA HIS A 353 -1.59 18.93 -0.94
C HIS A 353 -1.86 18.05 0.28
N PHE A 354 -0.97 18.04 1.27
CA PHE A 354 -1.23 17.32 2.53
C PHE A 354 -2.37 17.96 3.32
N GLU A 355 -2.48 19.29 3.36
CA GLU A 355 -3.62 20.00 3.93
C GLU A 355 -4.91 19.63 3.19
N ASP A 356 -4.92 19.80 1.86
CA ASP A 356 -6.07 19.52 1.00
C ASP A 356 -6.56 18.06 1.15
N ALA A 357 -5.64 17.09 1.20
CA ALA A 357 -5.95 15.66 1.40
C ALA A 357 -6.39 15.33 2.83
N THR A 358 -5.95 16.10 3.83
CA THR A 358 -6.37 15.93 5.23
C THR A 358 -7.79 16.47 5.43
N ASP A 359 -8.15 17.57 4.79
CA ASP A 359 -9.44 18.22 5.00
C ASP A 359 -10.58 17.55 4.22
N GLN A 360 -10.27 16.81 3.14
CA GLN A 360 -11.28 16.16 2.33
C GLN A 360 -11.61 14.74 2.83
N PRO A 361 -12.89 14.41 3.08
CA PRO A 361 -13.31 13.03 3.36
C PRO A 361 -13.04 12.08 2.19
N ALA A 362 -12.56 10.88 2.49
CA ALA A 362 -12.53 9.77 1.53
C ALA A 362 -13.92 9.11 1.43
N GLY A 363 -14.12 8.28 0.41
CA GLY A 363 -15.31 7.43 0.31
C GLY A 363 -15.31 6.29 1.33
N ARG A 364 -16.50 5.84 1.72
CA ARG A 364 -16.66 4.65 2.56
C ARG A 364 -16.36 3.39 1.76
N VAL A 365 -15.51 2.51 2.29
CA VAL A 365 -15.25 1.19 1.69
C VAL A 365 -16.54 0.38 1.65
N GLY A 366 -16.92 -0.12 0.47
CA GLY A 366 -18.08 -0.99 0.32
C GLY A 366 -18.62 -1.06 -1.11
N LEU A 367 -19.73 -1.77 -1.24
CA LEU A 367 -20.52 -1.83 -2.47
C LEU A 367 -21.18 -0.46 -2.75
N PHE A 368 -21.52 -0.24 -4.02
CA PHE A 368 -22.24 0.94 -4.52
C PHE A 368 -21.55 2.27 -4.26
N ASN A 369 -20.21 2.28 -4.19
CA ASN A 369 -19.45 3.47 -3.84
C ASN A 369 -18.10 3.63 -4.59
N THR A 370 -17.80 2.79 -5.58
CA THR A 370 -16.61 2.92 -6.44
C THR A 370 -16.94 3.78 -7.68
N GLU A 371 -16.06 4.72 -8.00
CA GLU A 371 -16.23 5.63 -9.14
C GLU A 371 -16.23 4.89 -10.49
N ALA A 372 -16.96 5.43 -11.49
CA ALA A 372 -17.21 4.72 -12.74
C ALA A 372 -15.92 4.36 -13.51
N TYR A 373 -14.93 5.26 -13.55
CA TYR A 373 -13.67 5.02 -14.24
C TYR A 373 -12.79 3.94 -13.56
N LEU A 374 -13.07 3.59 -12.30
CA LEU A 374 -12.40 2.52 -11.56
C LEU A 374 -13.08 1.15 -11.72
N ARG A 375 -14.20 1.07 -12.46
CA ARG A 375 -14.92 -0.18 -12.69
C ARG A 375 -14.04 -1.29 -13.26
N ASP A 376 -13.12 -0.96 -14.16
CA ASP A 376 -12.22 -1.95 -14.76
C ASP A 376 -11.28 -2.58 -13.74
N ALA A 377 -10.92 -1.86 -12.67
CA ALA A 377 -10.16 -2.41 -11.55
C ALA A 377 -10.98 -3.45 -10.76
N GLU A 378 -12.30 -3.22 -10.60
CA GLU A 378 -13.20 -4.19 -9.96
C GLU A 378 -13.40 -5.44 -10.83
N VAL A 379 -13.60 -5.25 -12.14
CA VAL A 379 -13.65 -6.35 -13.11
C VAL A 379 -12.38 -7.19 -13.04
N ALA A 380 -11.21 -6.56 -13.07
CA ALA A 380 -9.92 -7.25 -12.99
C ALA A 380 -9.76 -8.02 -11.66
N SER A 381 -10.17 -7.44 -10.54
CA SER A 381 -10.08 -8.06 -9.21
C SER A 381 -11.00 -9.29 -9.11
N ILE A 382 -12.25 -9.19 -9.58
CA ILE A 382 -13.19 -10.32 -9.59
C ILE A 382 -12.73 -11.41 -10.55
N ARG A 383 -12.21 -11.03 -11.72
CA ARG A 383 -11.66 -11.99 -12.70
C ARG A 383 -10.47 -12.74 -12.11
N GLN A 384 -9.54 -12.05 -11.47
CA GLN A 384 -8.41 -12.67 -10.78
C GLN A 384 -8.88 -13.68 -9.72
N GLY A 385 -9.82 -13.29 -8.85
CA GLY A 385 -10.38 -14.18 -7.83
C GLY A 385 -11.01 -15.46 -8.41
N ARG A 386 -11.69 -15.36 -9.56
CA ARG A 386 -12.25 -16.54 -10.25
C ARG A 386 -11.17 -17.41 -10.89
N GLU A 387 -10.19 -16.79 -11.54
CA GLU A 387 -9.08 -17.49 -12.22
C GLU A 387 -8.24 -18.31 -11.23
N VAL A 388 -7.90 -17.71 -10.08
CA VAL A 388 -7.16 -18.43 -9.03
C VAL A 388 -8.03 -19.38 -8.20
N ARG A 389 -9.32 -19.52 -8.54
CA ARG A 389 -10.31 -20.33 -7.82
C ARG A 389 -10.34 -20.02 -6.33
N LEU A 390 -10.49 -18.75 -5.95
CA LEU A 390 -10.59 -18.35 -4.54
C LEU A 390 -11.76 -19.09 -3.86
N ALA A 391 -11.56 -19.48 -2.59
CA ALA A 391 -12.63 -20.05 -1.77
C ALA A 391 -13.79 -19.06 -1.61
N SER A 392 -14.98 -19.56 -1.23
CA SER A 392 -16.13 -18.68 -1.03
C SER A 392 -15.92 -17.80 0.20
N TYR A 393 -16.65 -16.67 0.29
CA TYR A 393 -16.59 -15.79 1.46
C TYR A 393 -16.91 -16.49 2.80
N ASN A 394 -17.69 -17.58 2.76
CA ASN A 394 -18.08 -18.29 3.97
C ASN A 394 -17.04 -19.31 4.42
N ASP A 395 -16.19 -19.80 3.53
CA ASP A 395 -15.12 -20.75 3.84
C ASP A 395 -14.00 -20.04 4.62
#